data_AF-A0A7S2RMZ4-F1
#
_entry.id   AF-A0A7S2RMZ4-F1
#
_cell.length_a   1.000
_cell.length_b   1.000
_cell.length_c   1.000
_cell.angle_alpha   90.00
_cell.angle_beta   90.00
_cell.angle_gamma   90.00
#
_symmetry.space_group_name_H-M   'P 1'
#
loop_
_entity.id
_entity.type
_entity.pdbx_description
1 polymer ?
#
loop_
_entity_poly.entity_id
_entity_poly.type
_entity_poly.pdbx_seq_one_letter_code
_entity_poly.pdbx_strand_id
1 'polypeptide(L)'
;IPVRCLSRHSISDEMKAEIKDDSTSSEVASYLSSLEGVEMIEGDVTDRASIERLLEGCTALISVHGAPKPKNVLKSLIPFLSSEDEPTHSKMINFVGVNNIIEAANKEGSTVQRIVRITGKNETPFSLFSILINMFGNIAKGWNYEGDQLLWGKSSVPYTIIRPGVMCRAGVPAGKFRALVDNGYRFRKFCTLHSRINNTKKSQ
;
A
#
# COMPACT_ATOMS: atom_id res chain seq x y z
N ILE A 1 -13.04 -1.66 -16.35
CA ILE A 1 -12.97 -2.36 -15.04
C ILE A 1 -13.30 -1.30 -14.01
N PRO A 2 -14.37 -1.46 -13.21
CA PRO A 2 -14.70 -0.48 -12.17
C PRO A 2 -13.60 -0.44 -11.10
N VAL A 3 -13.29 0.74 -10.59
CA VAL A 3 -12.23 0.98 -9.61
C VAL A 3 -12.79 1.77 -8.44
N ARG A 4 -12.45 1.35 -7.22
CA ARG A 4 -12.72 2.11 -6.00
C ARG A 4 -11.43 2.69 -5.44
N CYS A 5 -11.45 3.97 -5.10
CA CYS A 5 -10.30 4.67 -4.56
C CYS A 5 -10.61 5.26 -3.19
N LEU A 6 -9.77 4.95 -2.19
CA LEU A 6 -9.87 5.56 -0.87
C LEU A 6 -9.19 6.93 -0.86
N SER A 7 -9.90 7.96 -0.44
CA SER A 7 -9.38 9.32 -0.29
C SER A 7 -9.59 9.84 1.12
N ARG A 8 -8.56 10.45 1.71
CA ARG A 8 -8.66 11.20 2.98
C ARG A 8 -9.27 12.59 2.80
N HIS A 9 -9.34 13.07 1.57
CA HIS A 9 -9.84 14.39 1.25
C HIS A 9 -11.27 14.27 0.76
N SER A 10 -12.14 15.14 1.26
CA SER A 10 -13.43 15.39 0.64
C SER A 10 -13.21 15.87 -0.79
N ILE A 11 -14.01 15.34 -1.71
CA ILE A 11 -13.91 15.65 -3.12
C ILE A 11 -14.98 16.69 -3.41
N SER A 12 -14.57 17.88 -3.82
CA SER A 12 -15.48 18.93 -4.27
C SER A 12 -15.73 18.78 -5.78
N ASP A 13 -17.01 18.77 -6.18
CA ASP A 13 -17.43 18.68 -7.59
C ASP A 13 -16.98 19.89 -8.44
N GLU A 14 -16.53 20.96 -7.81
CA GLU A 14 -16.20 22.24 -8.45
C GLU A 14 -14.80 22.25 -9.11
N MET A 15 -13.96 21.25 -8.87
CA MET A 15 -12.60 21.19 -9.42
C MET A 15 -12.58 20.46 -10.77
N LYS A 16 -12.37 21.22 -11.86
CA LYS A 16 -11.90 20.65 -13.14
C LYS A 16 -10.40 20.38 -13.03
N ALA A 17 -10.02 19.20 -12.57
CA ALA A 17 -8.61 18.86 -12.41
C ALA A 17 -8.00 18.42 -13.76
N GLU A 18 -7.03 19.18 -14.25
CA GLU A 18 -5.99 18.66 -15.13
C GLU A 18 -4.82 18.22 -14.25
N ILE A 19 -4.32 16.98 -14.40
CA ILE A 19 -3.09 16.57 -13.71
C ILE A 19 -1.90 17.27 -14.37
N LYS A 20 -1.30 18.21 -13.63
CA LYS A 20 0.07 18.68 -13.88
C LYS A 20 1.06 17.80 -13.12
N ASP A 21 2.33 17.84 -13.50
CA ASP A 21 3.41 17.01 -12.94
C ASP A 21 3.54 17.04 -11.39
N ASP A 22 3.11 18.13 -10.75
CA ASP A 22 3.15 18.37 -9.30
C ASP A 22 1.75 18.71 -8.75
N SER A 23 0.79 17.80 -8.94
CA SER A 23 -0.55 17.96 -8.39
C SER A 23 -0.60 17.54 -6.91
N THR A 24 -1.33 18.31 -6.12
CA THR A 24 -1.67 17.99 -4.72
C THR A 24 -2.53 16.72 -4.63
N SER A 25 -2.58 16.08 -3.45
CA SER A 25 -3.40 14.88 -3.24
C SER A 25 -4.90 15.13 -3.50
N SER A 26 -5.41 16.33 -3.22
CA SER A 26 -6.78 16.73 -3.51
C SER A 26 -7.05 16.90 -5.02
N GLU A 27 -6.10 17.49 -5.76
CA GLU A 27 -6.22 17.61 -7.22
C GLU A 27 -6.16 16.24 -7.91
N VAL A 28 -5.29 15.34 -7.44
CA VAL A 28 -5.25 13.95 -7.94
C VAL A 28 -6.56 13.23 -7.64
N ALA A 29 -7.10 13.36 -6.43
CA ALA A 29 -8.39 12.76 -6.07
C ALA A 29 -9.54 13.29 -6.94
N SER A 30 -9.57 14.61 -7.17
CA SER A 30 -10.55 15.26 -8.06
C SER A 30 -10.41 14.75 -9.50
N TYR A 31 -9.20 14.66 -10.05
CA TYR A 31 -9.00 14.09 -11.39
C TYR A 31 -9.50 12.64 -11.46
N LEU A 32 -9.11 11.79 -10.51
CA LEU A 32 -9.53 10.38 -10.49
C LEU A 32 -11.06 10.25 -10.42
N SER A 33 -11.72 11.11 -9.64
CA SER A 33 -13.19 11.13 -9.54
C SER A 33 -13.89 11.47 -10.86
N SER A 34 -13.19 12.14 -11.79
CA SER A 34 -13.74 12.49 -13.10
C SER A 34 -13.66 11.36 -14.13
N LEU A 35 -12.94 10.27 -13.83
CA LEU A 35 -12.74 9.16 -14.75
C LEU A 35 -13.94 8.19 -14.73
N GLU A 36 -14.35 7.73 -15.92
CA GLU A 36 -15.43 6.75 -16.05
C GLU A 36 -15.11 5.45 -15.31
N GLY A 37 -16.05 5.00 -14.47
CA GLY A 37 -15.92 3.77 -13.70
C GLY A 37 -15.04 3.87 -12.45
N VAL A 38 -14.63 5.08 -12.05
CA VAL A 38 -13.98 5.32 -10.75
C VAL A 38 -15.01 5.79 -9.73
N GLU A 39 -15.04 5.11 -8.58
CA GLU A 39 -15.82 5.48 -7.41
C GLU A 39 -14.86 5.89 -6.30
N MET A 40 -15.06 7.09 -5.76
CA MET A 40 -14.23 7.60 -4.67
C MET A 40 -14.92 7.35 -3.34
N ILE A 41 -14.20 6.72 -2.41
CA ILE A 41 -14.67 6.43 -1.05
C ILE A 41 -13.89 7.33 -0.09
N GLU A 42 -14.59 8.17 0.66
CA GLU A 42 -13.96 8.94 1.72
C GLU A 42 -13.61 8.05 2.91
N GLY A 43 -12.37 8.13 3.37
CA GLY A 43 -11.90 7.43 4.55
C GLY A 43 -10.38 7.39 4.70
N ASP A 44 -9.92 6.62 5.68
CA ASP A 44 -8.51 6.47 6.02
C ASP A 44 -8.13 4.99 6.16
N VAL A 45 -6.90 4.63 5.81
CA VAL A 45 -6.37 3.28 6.06
C VAL A 45 -6.27 2.96 7.55
N THR A 46 -6.17 3.97 8.41
CA THR A 46 -6.20 3.79 9.87
C THR A 46 -7.61 3.53 10.40
N ASP A 47 -8.65 3.80 9.61
CA ASP A 47 -10.04 3.49 9.94
C ASP A 47 -10.49 2.21 9.24
N ARG A 48 -10.66 1.16 10.05
CA ARG A 48 -11.09 -0.16 9.56
C ARG A 48 -12.45 -0.10 8.86
N ALA A 49 -13.41 0.68 9.34
CA ALA A 49 -14.74 0.72 8.76
C ALA A 49 -14.70 1.28 7.33
N SER A 50 -13.86 2.29 7.09
CA SER A 50 -13.62 2.82 5.75
C SER A 50 -12.97 1.81 4.80
N ILE A 51 -12.03 0.99 5.28
CA ILE A 51 -11.44 -0.10 4.47
C ILE A 51 -12.48 -1.16 4.13
N GLU A 52 -13.33 -1.56 5.07
CA GLU A 52 -14.37 -2.55 4.79
C GLU A 52 -15.35 -2.06 3.72
N ARG A 53 -15.76 -0.78 3.78
CA ARG A 53 -16.58 -0.15 2.71
C ARG A 53 -15.84 -0.13 1.37
N LEU A 54 -14.55 0.22 1.36
CA LEU A 54 -13.74 0.22 0.13
C LEU A 54 -13.67 -1.16 -0.52
N LEU A 55 -13.53 -2.21 0.27
CA LEU A 55 -13.31 -3.59 -0.22
C LEU A 55 -14.61 -4.34 -0.56
N GLU A 56 -15.78 -3.77 -0.26
CA GLU A 56 -17.06 -4.39 -0.61
C GLU A 56 -17.13 -4.64 -2.12
N GLY A 57 -17.37 -5.90 -2.53
CA GLY A 57 -17.42 -6.31 -3.93
C GLY A 57 -16.09 -6.26 -4.71
N CYS A 58 -14.97 -5.90 -4.09
CA CYS A 58 -13.67 -5.83 -4.74
C CYS A 58 -12.97 -7.20 -4.78
N THR A 59 -12.47 -7.60 -5.96
CA THR A 59 -11.72 -8.86 -6.14
C THR A 59 -10.20 -8.69 -6.03
N ALA A 60 -9.70 -7.47 -6.19
CA ALA A 60 -8.29 -7.14 -6.07
C ALA A 60 -8.10 -5.79 -5.38
N LEU A 61 -7.05 -5.69 -4.56
CA LEU A 61 -6.65 -4.46 -3.88
C LEU A 61 -5.24 -4.07 -4.31
N ILE A 62 -5.07 -2.78 -4.65
CA ILE A 62 -3.74 -2.17 -4.81
C ILE A 62 -3.52 -1.18 -3.67
N SER A 63 -2.63 -1.52 -2.75
CA SER A 63 -2.23 -0.69 -1.63
C SER A 63 -1.03 0.17 -2.00
N VAL A 64 -1.27 1.47 -2.21
CA VAL A 64 -0.24 2.49 -2.52
C VAL A 64 -0.12 3.58 -1.47
N HIS A 65 -0.70 3.36 -0.27
CA HIS A 65 -0.60 4.32 0.82
C HIS A 65 0.83 4.39 1.38
N GLY A 66 1.18 5.55 1.93
CA GLY A 66 2.43 5.75 2.63
C GLY A 66 2.34 6.95 3.54
N ALA A 67 3.07 6.90 4.65
CA ALA A 67 3.12 8.02 5.57
C ALA A 67 3.68 9.29 4.89
N PRO A 68 3.06 10.46 5.11
CA PRO A 68 3.60 11.70 4.58
C PRO A 68 4.95 12.01 5.24
N LYS A 69 5.80 12.78 4.54
CA LYS A 69 7.04 13.27 5.14
C LYS A 69 6.71 14.08 6.40
N PRO A 70 7.39 13.85 7.53
CA PRO A 70 7.16 14.65 8.73
C PRO A 70 7.45 16.13 8.43
N LYS A 71 6.49 17.01 8.77
CA LYS A 71 6.62 18.46 8.57
C LYS A 71 7.76 19.06 9.41
N ASN A 72 7.99 18.49 10.60
CA ASN A 72 9.00 18.95 11.55
C ASN A 72 9.99 17.83 11.85
N VAL A 73 11.08 17.80 11.09
CA VAL A 73 12.15 16.80 11.24
C VAL A 73 12.76 16.82 12.65
N LEU A 74 12.83 18.01 13.28
CA LEU A 74 13.35 18.15 14.64
C LEU A 74 12.45 17.46 15.69
N LYS A 75 11.12 17.48 15.50
CA LYS A 75 10.19 16.77 16.38
C LYS A 75 10.32 15.25 16.21
N SER A 76 10.57 14.76 14.99
CA SER A 76 10.79 13.31 14.77
C SER A 76 12.11 12.78 15.32
N LEU A 77 13.10 13.64 15.59
CA LEU A 77 14.37 13.23 16.20
C LEU A 77 14.30 13.08 17.71
N ILE A 78 13.22 13.56 18.33
CA ILE A 78 13.06 13.57 19.77
C ILE A 78 11.89 12.61 20.07
N PRO A 79 12.17 11.34 20.43
CA PRO A 79 11.15 10.29 20.49
C PRO A 79 9.94 10.61 21.39
N PHE A 80 10.12 11.46 22.39
CA PHE A 80 9.05 11.89 23.30
C PHE A 80 8.18 13.05 22.77
N LEU A 81 8.53 13.65 21.62
CA LEU A 81 7.78 14.76 21.01
C LEU A 81 6.88 14.33 19.84
N SER A 82 6.97 13.07 19.41
CA SER A 82 6.10 12.47 18.39
C SER A 82 5.31 11.32 19.00
N SER A 83 3.99 11.46 19.08
CA SER A 83 3.14 10.36 19.54
C SER A 83 2.97 9.33 18.43
N GLU A 84 3.25 8.06 18.75
CA GLU A 84 3.07 6.94 17.81
C GLU A 84 1.61 6.73 17.40
N ASP A 85 0.68 7.28 18.18
CA ASP A 85 -0.77 7.14 17.99
C ASP A 85 -1.35 8.26 17.11
N GLU A 86 -0.53 9.21 16.66
CA GLU A 86 -0.98 10.22 15.69
C GLU A 86 -1.40 9.57 14.37
N PRO A 87 -2.57 9.90 13.79
CA PRO A 87 -3.04 9.29 12.54
C PRO A 87 -2.08 9.46 11.34
N THR A 88 -1.23 10.49 11.37
CA THR A 88 -0.21 10.76 10.35
C THR A 88 1.11 10.06 10.61
N HIS A 89 1.25 9.37 11.74
CA HIS A 89 2.45 8.66 12.13
C HIS A 89 2.73 7.47 11.20
N SER A 90 4.01 7.19 10.95
CA SER A 90 4.42 6.12 10.04
C SER A 90 3.94 4.74 10.49
N LYS A 91 3.92 4.49 11.80
CA LYS A 91 3.32 3.29 12.41
C LYS A 91 1.85 3.12 12.03
N MET A 92 1.05 4.16 12.24
CA MET A 92 -0.39 4.11 11.98
C MET A 92 -0.67 3.82 10.52
N ILE A 93 0.06 4.44 9.60
CA ILE A 93 -0.20 4.30 8.16
C ILE A 93 0.41 2.99 7.63
N ASN A 94 1.69 2.75 7.87
CA ASN A 94 2.44 1.69 7.20
C ASN A 94 2.33 0.32 7.89
N PHE A 95 1.94 0.27 9.17
CA PHE A 95 1.74 -0.96 9.92
C PHE A 95 0.27 -1.19 10.28
N VAL A 96 -0.36 -0.26 11.03
CA VAL A 96 -1.76 -0.43 11.44
C VAL A 96 -2.69 -0.43 10.22
N GLY A 97 -2.48 0.47 9.27
CA GLY A 97 -3.26 0.49 8.02
C GLY A 97 -3.16 -0.80 7.21
N VAL A 98 -2.00 -1.47 7.24
CA VAL A 98 -1.81 -2.77 6.58
C VAL A 98 -2.54 -3.87 7.33
N ASN A 99 -2.47 -3.87 8.66
CA ASN A 99 -3.22 -4.80 9.48
C ASN A 99 -4.73 -4.67 9.22
N ASN A 100 -5.26 -3.43 9.15
CA ASN A 100 -6.66 -3.17 8.82
C ASN A 100 -7.04 -3.72 7.44
N ILE A 101 -6.19 -3.53 6.44
CA ILE A 101 -6.37 -4.08 5.09
C ILE A 101 -6.43 -5.61 5.12
N ILE A 102 -5.49 -6.27 5.81
CA ILE A 102 -5.44 -7.72 5.89
C ILE A 102 -6.69 -8.25 6.61
N GLU A 103 -7.08 -7.64 7.72
CA GLU A 103 -8.25 -8.05 8.48
C GLU A 103 -9.55 -7.89 7.67
N ALA A 104 -9.70 -6.78 6.95
CA ALA A 104 -10.86 -6.57 6.08
C ALA A 104 -10.87 -7.54 4.89
N ALA A 105 -9.71 -7.80 4.28
CA ALA A 105 -9.58 -8.74 3.16
C ALA A 105 -9.79 -10.21 3.58
N ASN A 106 -9.41 -10.57 4.80
CA ASN A 106 -9.61 -11.91 5.38
C ASN A 106 -11.00 -12.10 6.00
N LYS A 107 -11.79 -11.04 6.16
CA LYS A 107 -13.12 -11.08 6.79
C LYS A 107 -14.02 -12.07 6.05
N GLU A 108 -14.83 -12.82 6.80
CA GLU A 108 -15.82 -13.71 6.20
C GLU A 108 -16.76 -12.93 5.27
N GLY A 109 -17.00 -13.47 4.07
CA GLY A 109 -17.75 -12.79 3.01
C GLY A 109 -16.95 -11.82 2.14
N SER A 110 -15.68 -11.56 2.46
CA SER A 110 -14.77 -10.81 1.57
C SER A 110 -14.62 -11.54 0.23
N THR A 111 -14.62 -10.75 -0.85
CA THR A 111 -14.42 -11.25 -2.22
C THR A 111 -13.00 -11.00 -2.75
N VAL A 112 -12.12 -10.44 -1.91
CA VAL A 112 -10.74 -10.08 -2.30
C VAL A 112 -9.91 -11.34 -2.50
N GLN A 113 -9.33 -11.49 -3.70
CA GLN A 113 -8.52 -12.64 -4.11
C GLN A 113 -7.03 -12.33 -4.23
N ARG A 114 -6.68 -11.04 -4.28
CA ARG A 114 -5.29 -10.59 -4.46
C ARG A 114 -5.06 -9.24 -3.79
N ILE A 115 -3.97 -9.15 -3.03
CA ILE A 115 -3.43 -7.88 -2.52
C ILE A 115 -2.12 -7.57 -3.25
N VAL A 116 -2.02 -6.40 -3.86
CA VAL A 116 -0.77 -5.86 -4.39
C VAL A 116 -0.37 -4.68 -3.52
N ARG A 117 0.74 -4.78 -2.81
CA ARG A 117 1.28 -3.68 -1.99
C ARG A 117 2.48 -3.07 -2.68
N ILE A 118 2.45 -1.76 -2.86
CA ILE A 118 3.62 -0.98 -3.31
C ILE A 118 4.19 -0.29 -2.09
N THR A 119 5.46 -0.55 -1.78
CA THR A 119 6.15 -0.02 -0.59
C THR A 119 7.54 0.49 -0.95
N GLY A 120 8.13 1.30 -0.08
CA GLY A 120 9.48 1.82 -0.30
C GLY A 120 10.54 0.70 -0.38
N LYS A 121 11.69 1.01 -0.98
CA LYS A 121 12.85 0.11 -0.99
C LYS A 121 13.19 -0.31 0.45
N ASN A 122 13.11 -1.61 0.73
CA ASN A 122 13.45 -2.17 2.03
C ASN A 122 14.96 -2.32 2.14
N GLU A 123 15.55 -1.67 3.14
CA GLU A 123 16.88 -1.98 3.65
C GLU A 123 16.65 -2.63 5.01
N THR A 124 17.35 -3.73 5.31
CA THR A 124 17.19 -4.37 6.62
C THR A 124 17.38 -3.32 7.72
N PRO A 125 16.47 -3.25 8.70
CA PRO A 125 16.47 -2.18 9.71
C PRO A 125 17.72 -2.19 10.60
N PHE A 126 18.54 -3.25 10.53
CA PHE A 126 19.73 -3.45 11.34
C PHE A 126 21.03 -2.87 10.77
N SER A 127 21.01 -2.23 9.60
CA SER A 127 22.21 -1.51 9.11
C SER A 127 22.37 -0.17 9.83
N LEU A 128 23.59 0.18 10.26
CA LEU A 128 23.88 1.41 11.01
C LEU A 128 23.40 2.69 10.28
N PHE A 129 23.50 2.69 8.95
CA PHE A 129 23.00 3.78 8.08
C PHE A 129 21.47 3.79 7.96
N SER A 130 20.81 2.62 8.04
CA SER A 130 19.35 2.53 8.11
C SER A 130 18.82 3.14 9.40
N ILE A 131 19.47 2.91 10.54
CA ILE A 131 19.07 3.43 11.85
C ILE A 131 19.13 4.96 11.89
N LEU A 132 20.23 5.56 11.40
CA LEU A 132 20.40 7.01 11.35
C LEU A 132 19.38 7.68 10.42
N ILE A 133 19.18 7.17 9.20
CA ILE A 133 18.19 7.71 8.25
C ILE A 133 16.74 7.48 8.74
N ASN A 134 16.48 6.40 9.49
CA ASN A 134 15.17 6.10 10.03
C ASN A 134 14.76 7.01 11.20
N MET A 135 15.69 7.51 12.03
CA MET A 135 15.34 8.50 13.06
C MET A 135 14.80 9.80 12.44
N PHE A 136 15.31 10.24 11.28
CA PHE A 136 14.82 11.44 10.59
C PHE A 136 13.45 11.23 9.91
N GLY A 137 13.01 9.97 9.75
CA GLY A 137 11.79 9.59 9.02
C GLY A 137 10.77 8.88 9.90
N ASN A 138 10.84 9.03 11.22
CA ASN A 138 9.91 8.42 12.15
C ASN A 138 9.80 6.88 11.98
N ILE A 139 10.95 6.24 11.76
CA ILE A 139 11.09 4.79 11.55
C ILE A 139 10.19 4.29 10.40
N ALA A 140 9.88 5.13 9.40
CA ALA A 140 8.98 4.77 8.31
C ALA A 140 9.39 3.50 7.56
N LYS A 141 10.70 3.27 7.36
CA LYS A 141 11.19 2.02 6.74
C LYS A 141 10.96 0.81 7.64
N GLY A 142 11.16 0.95 8.96
CA GLY A 142 10.88 -0.11 9.92
C GLY A 142 9.40 -0.51 9.91
N TRP A 143 8.51 0.48 9.97
CA TRP A 143 7.07 0.22 9.90
C TRP A 143 6.60 -0.34 8.55
N ASN A 144 7.24 0.04 7.44
CA ASN A 144 7.02 -0.60 6.15
C ASN A 144 7.45 -2.08 6.17
N TYR A 145 8.61 -2.39 6.75
CA TYR A 145 9.09 -3.77 6.91
C TYR A 145 8.15 -4.59 7.78
N GLU A 146 7.73 -4.06 8.93
CA GLU A 146 6.78 -4.74 9.82
C GLU A 146 5.41 -4.92 9.15
N GLY A 147 4.92 -3.93 8.42
CA GLY A 147 3.70 -4.06 7.61
C GLY A 147 3.82 -5.17 6.55
N ASP A 148 4.99 -5.30 5.92
CA ASP A 148 5.26 -6.40 4.99
C ASP A 148 5.30 -7.77 5.71
N GLN A 149 5.84 -7.86 6.94
CA GLN A 149 5.80 -9.08 7.75
C GLN A 149 4.37 -9.51 8.06
N LEU A 150 3.45 -8.56 8.27
CA LEU A 150 2.03 -8.89 8.49
C LEU A 150 1.43 -9.60 7.29
N LEU A 151 1.75 -9.18 6.07
CA LEU A 151 1.29 -9.88 4.87
C LEU A 151 1.83 -11.31 4.81
N TRP A 152 3.07 -11.53 5.25
CA TRP A 152 3.69 -12.86 5.26
C TRP A 152 3.07 -13.79 6.30
N GLY A 153 2.80 -13.29 7.51
CA GLY A 153 2.37 -14.11 8.63
C GLY A 153 0.85 -14.20 8.84
N LYS A 154 0.07 -13.21 8.39
CA LYS A 154 -1.36 -13.09 8.73
C LYS A 154 -2.31 -13.12 7.53
N SER A 155 -1.86 -12.85 6.31
CA SER A 155 -2.74 -12.80 5.14
C SER A 155 -3.14 -14.20 4.71
N SER A 156 -4.44 -14.52 4.68
CA SER A 156 -4.94 -15.71 3.98
C SER A 156 -5.16 -15.44 2.49
N VAL A 157 -5.27 -14.16 2.12
CA VAL A 157 -5.37 -13.72 0.74
C VAL A 157 -3.99 -13.72 0.07
N PRO A 158 -3.85 -14.31 -1.13
CA PRO A 158 -2.61 -14.24 -1.90
C PRO A 158 -2.14 -12.80 -2.16
N TYR A 159 -0.87 -12.50 -1.96
CA TYR A 159 -0.34 -11.13 -2.10
C TYR A 159 0.86 -11.02 -3.05
N THR A 160 1.27 -9.78 -3.33
CA THR A 160 2.49 -9.41 -4.05
C THR A 160 3.00 -8.10 -3.46
N ILE A 161 4.28 -8.04 -3.09
CA ILE A 161 4.92 -6.82 -2.60
C ILE A 161 5.87 -6.30 -3.68
N ILE A 162 5.62 -5.08 -4.14
CA ILE A 162 6.44 -4.37 -5.12
C ILE A 162 7.23 -3.30 -4.39
N ARG A 163 8.55 -3.33 -4.54
CA ARG A 163 9.48 -2.38 -3.93
C ARG A 163 10.19 -1.59 -5.02
N PRO A 164 9.56 -0.55 -5.59
CA PRO A 164 10.24 0.26 -6.58
C PRO A 164 11.54 0.83 -6.00
N GLY A 165 12.53 0.98 -6.89
CA GLY A 165 13.68 1.83 -6.61
C GLY A 165 13.26 3.30 -6.53
N VAL A 166 14.23 4.20 -6.71
CA VAL A 166 13.91 5.63 -6.84
C VAL A 166 13.01 5.82 -8.07
N MET A 167 11.80 6.33 -7.84
CA MET A 167 10.90 6.73 -8.92
C MET A 167 11.33 8.13 -9.38
N CYS A 168 11.81 8.21 -10.62
CA CYS A 168 12.25 9.46 -11.24
C CYS A 168 11.31 9.84 -12.39
N ARG A 169 11.13 11.14 -12.62
CA ARG A 169 10.37 11.68 -13.77
C ARG A 169 11.07 11.45 -15.10
N ALA A 170 12.39 11.66 -15.12
CA ALA A 170 13.20 11.36 -16.29
C ALA A 170 13.09 9.85 -16.50
N GLY A 171 12.51 9.46 -17.65
CA GLY A 171 12.27 8.06 -17.98
C GLY A 171 13.49 7.19 -17.65
N VAL A 172 13.23 5.94 -17.27
CA VAL A 172 14.27 4.99 -16.84
C VAL A 172 15.46 5.10 -17.81
N PRO A 173 16.65 5.55 -17.34
CA PRO A 173 17.78 5.74 -18.24
C PRO A 173 18.01 4.46 -19.03
N ALA A 174 17.99 4.56 -20.37
CA ALA A 174 18.12 3.41 -21.25
C ALA A 174 19.36 2.59 -20.83
N GLY A 175 19.17 1.29 -20.60
CA GLY A 175 20.24 0.39 -20.17
C GLY A 175 20.48 0.27 -18.66
N LYS A 176 19.75 1.00 -17.80
CA LYS A 176 19.79 0.81 -16.33
C LYS A 176 18.53 0.14 -15.80
N PHE A 177 18.21 -1.05 -16.32
CA PHE A 177 17.22 -1.90 -15.69
C PHE A 177 17.79 -2.48 -14.40
N ARG A 178 17.44 -1.89 -13.25
CA ARG A 178 17.46 -2.68 -12.01
C ARG A 178 16.31 -3.66 -12.16
N ALA A 179 16.64 -4.93 -12.37
CA ALA A 179 15.64 -5.99 -12.32
C ALA A 179 14.79 -5.81 -11.06
N LEU A 180 13.51 -6.19 -11.12
CA LEU A 180 12.70 -6.46 -9.93
C LEU A 180 13.39 -7.59 -9.17
N VAL A 181 14.36 -7.22 -8.34
CA VAL A 181 15.02 -8.10 -7.40
C VAL A 181 14.20 -8.01 -6.14
N ASP A 182 13.24 -8.92 -6.01
CA ASP A 182 12.69 -9.24 -4.70
C ASP A 182 13.79 -9.93 -3.87
N ASN A 183 13.82 -9.69 -2.58
CA ASN A 183 14.90 -10.07 -1.67
C ASN A 183 15.02 -11.60 -1.51
N GLY A 184 15.65 -12.29 -2.48
CA GLY A 184 16.28 -13.60 -2.26
C GLY A 184 15.88 -14.74 -3.20
N TYR A 185 14.84 -14.60 -4.02
CA TYR A 185 14.55 -15.59 -5.07
C TYR A 185 14.44 -14.89 -6.42
N ARG A 186 15.31 -15.29 -7.36
CA ARG A 186 15.06 -15.05 -8.80
C ARG A 186 13.63 -15.52 -9.06
N PHE A 187 12.83 -14.74 -9.78
CA PHE A 187 11.65 -15.25 -10.48
C PHE A 187 12.11 -16.37 -11.45
N ARG A 188 12.31 -17.59 -10.94
CA ARG A 188 12.14 -18.79 -11.74
C ARG A 188 10.65 -18.90 -11.93
N LYS A 189 10.22 -18.74 -13.18
CA LYS A 189 8.88 -19.06 -13.68
C LYS A 189 8.22 -20.17 -12.85
N PHE A 190 7.32 -19.80 -11.96
CA PHE A 190 6.27 -20.67 -11.47
C PHE A 190 5.01 -19.84 -11.36
N CYS A 191 4.29 -19.75 -12.49
CA CYS A 191 2.83 -19.74 -12.42
C CYS A 191 2.42 -21.04 -11.74
N THR A 192 2.28 -21.03 -10.41
CA THR A 192 1.54 -22.10 -9.75
C THR A 192 0.06 -21.76 -9.91
N LEU A 193 -0.47 -22.13 -11.08
CA LEU A 193 -1.89 -22.17 -11.37
C LEU A 193 -2.51 -23.19 -10.41
N HIS A 194 -3.07 -22.76 -9.28
CA HIS A 194 -3.95 -23.63 -8.49
C HIS A 194 -5.33 -23.65 -9.14
N SER A 195 -5.44 -24.33 -10.29
CA SER A 195 -6.72 -24.86 -10.76
C SER A 195 -6.79 -26.33 -10.35
N ARG A 196 -7.44 -26.64 -9.23
CA ARG A 196 -8.04 -27.96 -9.03
C ARG A 196 -9.52 -27.84 -9.38
N ILE A 197 -9.82 -28.01 -10.67
CA ILE A 197 -11.15 -28.33 -11.15
C ILE A 197 -11.25 -29.87 -11.21
N ASN A 198 -12.20 -30.38 -10.42
CA ASN A 198 -12.99 -31.62 -10.50
C ASN A 198 -12.31 -32.98 -10.74
N ASN A 199 -12.66 -33.94 -9.87
CA ASN A 199 -13.54 -35.02 -10.33
C ASN A 199 -14.22 -35.75 -9.15
N THR A 200 -15.51 -35.49 -9.00
CA THR A 200 -16.49 -36.44 -8.48
C THR A 200 -16.34 -37.79 -9.19
N LYS A 201 -16.02 -38.84 -8.44
CA LYS A 201 -16.45 -40.19 -8.81
C LYS A 201 -17.55 -40.62 -7.86
N LYS A 202 -18.76 -40.70 -8.42
CA LYS A 202 -19.81 -41.61 -7.98
C LYS A 202 -19.26 -43.04 -8.06
N SER A 203 -19.50 -43.84 -7.05
CA SER A 203 -19.67 -45.28 -7.20
C SER A 203 -20.76 -45.73 -6.24
N GLN A 204 -21.71 -46.44 -6.84
CA GLN A 204 -22.81 -47.18 -6.24
C GLN A 204 -22.30 -48.26 -5.29
#